data_AF-A0A1R4EUU3-F1
#
_entry.id   AF-A0A1R4EUU3-F1
#
_cell.length_a   1.000
_cell.length_b   1.000
_cell.length_c   1.000
_cell.angle_alpha   90.00
_cell.angle_beta   90.00
_cell.angle_gamma   90.00
#
_symmetry.space_group_name_H-M   'P 1'
#
loop_
_entity.id
_entity.type
_entity.pdbx_description
1 polymer ?
#
loop_
_entity_poly.entity_id
_entity_poly.type
_entity_poly.pdbx_seq_one_letter_code
_entity_poly.pdbx_strand_id
1 'polypeptide(L)' 'MSTLPTLTTDQAYQAMRAFLEAYWERGGRPDSQLTDLLSGMQGGAGETADPAMWADWLDAIGAVTGFRLPDL' A
#
# COMPACT_ATOMS: atom_id res chain seq x y z
N MET A 1 -11.06 4.71 -23.80
CA MET A 1 -10.37 4.21 -22.59
C MET A 1 -11.39 4.21 -21.48
N SER A 2 -11.65 3.07 -20.85
CA SER A 2 -12.55 3.02 -19.69
C SER A 2 -11.86 3.74 -18.53
N THR A 3 -12.50 4.76 -17.96
CA THR A 3 -12.01 5.42 -16.75
C THR A 3 -12.29 4.50 -15.56
N LEU A 4 -11.25 4.08 -14.87
CA LEU A 4 -11.41 3.37 -13.59
C LEU A 4 -11.96 4.34 -12.53
N PRO A 5 -12.65 3.81 -11.50
CA PRO A 5 -13.06 4.63 -10.36
C PRO A 5 -11.84 5.29 -9.69
N THR A 6 -12.01 6.53 -9.22
CA THR A 6 -11.03 7.17 -8.33
C THR A 6 -11.04 6.43 -6.99
N LEU A 7 -9.87 5.95 -6.56
CA LEU A 7 -9.71 5.29 -5.28
C LEU A 7 -9.51 6.31 -4.16
N THR A 8 -10.06 6.04 -2.98
CA THR A 8 -9.61 6.71 -1.76
C THR A 8 -8.18 6.30 -1.41
N THR A 9 -7.51 7.06 -0.55
CA THR A 9 -6.17 6.73 -0.04
C THR A 9 -6.07 5.31 0.54
N ASP A 10 -7.10 4.89 1.29
CA ASP A 10 -7.19 3.54 1.86
C ASP A 10 -7.43 2.49 0.76
N GLN A 11 -8.35 2.73 -0.17
CA GLN A 11 -8.61 1.80 -1.27
C GLN A 11 -7.38 1.60 -2.16
N ALA A 12 -6.60 2.66 -2.38
CA ALA A 12 -5.36 2.59 -3.13
C ALA A 12 -4.28 1.78 -2.37
N TYR A 13 -4.23 1.88 -1.04
CA TYR A 13 -3.37 1.05 -0.20
C TYR A 13 -3.74 -0.44 -0.29
N GLN A 14 -5.04 -0.74 -0.14
CA GLN A 14 -5.55 -2.11 -0.27
C GLN A 14 -5.32 -2.67 -1.68
N ALA A 15 -5.50 -1.86 -2.71
CA ALA A 15 -5.23 -2.24 -4.09
C ALA A 15 -3.75 -2.56 -4.30
N MET A 16 -2.84 -1.78 -3.72
CA MET A 16 -1.42 -2.10 -3.74
C MET A 16 -1.18 -3.45 -3.08
N ARG A 17 -1.70 -3.67 -1.86
CA ARG A 17 -1.45 -4.90 -1.08
C ARG A 17 -1.93 -6.12 -1.84
N ALA A 18 -3.14 -6.06 -2.38
CA ALA A 18 -3.71 -7.12 -3.21
C ALA A 18 -2.86 -7.41 -4.45
N PHE A 19 -2.29 -6.38 -5.09
CA PHE A 19 -1.40 -6.56 -6.25
C PHE A 19 -0.10 -7.28 -5.86
N LEU A 20 0.56 -6.89 -4.78
CA LEU A 20 1.79 -7.56 -4.31
C LEU A 20 1.54 -8.99 -3.86
N GLU A 21 0.43 -9.25 -3.17
CA GLU A 21 0.01 -10.59 -2.75
C GLU A 21 -0.16 -11.49 -3.98
N ALA A 22 -0.91 -11.02 -4.99
CA ALA A 22 -1.09 -11.76 -6.25
C ALA A 22 0.23 -11.97 -7.03
N TYR A 23 1.17 -11.01 -6.96
CA TYR A 23 2.50 -11.16 -7.55
C TYR A 23 3.30 -12.25 -6.84
N TRP A 24 3.34 -12.21 -5.50
CA TRP A 24 4.04 -13.17 -4.65
C TRP A 24 3.53 -14.60 -4.87
N GLU A 25 2.21 -14.78 -4.90
CA GLU A 25 1.58 -16.07 -5.14
C GLU A 25 1.89 -16.62 -6.53
N ARG A 26 1.83 -15.78 -7.56
CA ARG A 26 2.18 -16.18 -8.94
C ARG A 26 3.63 -16.65 -9.06
N GLY A 27 4.54 -16.07 -8.27
CA GLY A 27 5.95 -16.47 -8.21
C GLY A 27 6.22 -17.77 -7.44
N GLY A 28 5.20 -18.35 -6.78
CA GLY A 28 5.38 -19.52 -5.91
C GLY A 28 5.88 -19.18 -4.51
N ARG A 29 5.72 -17.93 -4.08
CA ARG A 29 6.08 -17.45 -2.73
C ARG A 29 7.57 -17.56 -2.31
N PRO A 30 8.55 -17.33 -3.20
CA PRO A 30 9.97 -17.55 -2.86
C PRO A 30 10.58 -16.43 -2.02
N ASP A 31 9.97 -15.23 -2.02
CA ASP A 31 10.55 -14.02 -1.45
C ASP A 31 10.02 -13.78 -0.03
N SER A 32 10.90 -13.90 0.96
CA SER A 32 10.59 -13.65 2.37
C SER A 32 10.43 -12.15 2.67
N GLN A 33 11.15 -11.26 1.98
CA GLN A 33 11.01 -9.82 2.18
C GLN A 33 9.62 -9.34 1.75
N LEU A 34 9.10 -9.92 0.67
CA LEU A 34 7.73 -9.63 0.22
C LEU A 34 6.69 -10.15 1.21
N THR A 35 7.00 -11.23 1.93
CA THR A 35 6.14 -11.77 3.00
C THR A 35 6.12 -10.85 4.20
N ASP A 36 7.30 -10.40 4.67
CA ASP A 36 7.45 -9.46 5.78
C ASP A 36 6.72 -8.14 5.49
N LEU A 37 6.86 -7.63 4.25
CA LEU A 37 6.12 -6.46 3.79
C LEU A 37 4.61 -6.70 3.86
N LEU A 38 4.09 -7.79 3.26
CA LEU A 38 2.66 -8.10 3.27
C LEU A 38 2.09 -8.25 4.69
N SER A 39 2.88 -8.76 5.63
CA SER A 39 2.54 -8.85 7.05
C SER A 39 2.50 -7.48 7.72
N GLY A 40 3.52 -6.63 7.54
CA GLY A 40 3.53 -5.25 8.08
C GLY A 40 2.41 -4.39 7.50
N MET A 41 2.01 -4.68 6.26
CA MET A 41 0.95 -3.96 5.57
C MET A 41 -0.47 -4.38 5.96
N GLN A 42 -0.64 -5.48 6.71
CA GLN A 42 -1.96 -5.97 7.11
C GLN A 42 -2.71 -4.91 7.94
N GLY A 43 -4.00 -4.69 7.65
CA GLY A 43 -4.79 -3.62 8.25
C GLY A 43 -5.25 -2.60 7.20
N GLY A 44 -5.46 -1.35 7.60
CA GLY A 44 -5.92 -0.26 6.73
C GLY A 44 -5.60 1.11 7.34
N ALA A 45 -6.28 2.17 6.88
CA ALA A 45 -6.08 3.57 7.25
C ALA A 45 -5.67 3.86 8.72
N GLY A 46 -4.36 3.87 8.98
CA GLY A 46 -3.78 4.13 10.31
C GLY A 46 -3.86 2.97 11.32
N GLU A 47 -4.42 1.82 10.90
CA GLU A 47 -4.52 0.58 11.67
C GLU A 47 -3.67 -0.53 11.05
N THR A 48 -2.63 -0.17 10.30
CA THR A 48 -1.65 -1.13 9.77
C THR A 48 -0.92 -1.81 10.92
N ALA A 49 -0.54 -3.07 10.73
CA ALA A 49 0.22 -3.85 11.71
C ALA A 49 1.55 -3.17 12.07
N ASP A 50 2.12 -2.44 11.12
CA ASP A 50 3.19 -1.47 11.34
C ASP A 50 2.68 -0.05 11.02
N PRO A 51 2.52 0.85 12.00
CA PRO A 51 2.09 2.24 11.77
C PRO A 51 3.01 3.03 10.84
N ALA A 52 4.29 2.68 10.73
CA ALA A 52 5.21 3.33 9.81
C ALA A 52 4.82 3.09 8.35
N MET A 53 4.24 1.93 8.03
CA MET A 53 3.77 1.60 6.68
C MET A 53 2.70 2.56 6.18
N TRP A 54 1.83 3.05 7.08
CA TRP A 54 0.83 4.03 6.70
C TRP A 54 1.45 5.40 6.39
N ALA A 55 2.47 5.82 7.15
CA ALA A 55 3.20 7.06 6.87
C ALA A 55 3.94 6.97 5.53
N ASP A 56 4.68 5.88 5.29
CA ASP A 56 5.39 5.63 4.03
C ASP A 56 4.43 5.61 2.83
N TRP A 57 3.21 5.09 3.02
CA TRP A 57 2.17 5.12 2.01
C TRP A 57 1.70 6.54 1.66
N LEU A 58 1.48 7.38 2.66
CA LEU A 58 1.08 8.78 2.45
C LEU A 58 2.19 9.57 1.74
N ASP A 59 3.46 9.29 2.06
CA ASP A 59 4.61 9.86 1.36
C ASP A 59 4.66 9.40 -0.11
N ALA A 60 4.39 8.13 -0.39
CA ALA A 60 4.31 7.60 -1.75
C ALA A 60 3.18 8.26 -2.56
N ILE A 61 2.00 8.47 -1.96
CA ILE A 61 0.92 9.24 -2.60
C ILE A 61 1.38 10.67 -2.87
N GLY A 62 2.05 11.30 -1.91
CA GLY A 62 2.57 12.65 -2.05
C GLY A 62 3.55 12.80 -3.20
N ALA A 63 4.45 11.83 -3.37
CA ALA A 63 5.42 11.79 -4.47
C ALA A 63 4.76 11.74 -5.86
N VAL A 64 3.58 11.12 -6.00
CA VAL A 64 2.87 10.96 -7.28
C VAL A 64 1.90 12.12 -7.53
N THR A 65 1.26 12.62 -6.48
CA THR A 65 0.17 13.61 -6.59
C THR A 65 0.62 15.05 -6.31
N GLY A 66 1.79 15.23 -5.70
CA GLY A 66 2.23 16.51 -5.14
C GLY A 66 1.56 16.87 -3.80
N PHE A 67 0.70 15.99 -3.25
CA PHE A 67 0.13 16.17 -1.92
C PHE A 67 1.22 16.12 -0.85
N ARG A 68 1.15 16.99 0.16
CA ARG A 68 2.01 16.92 1.34
C ARG A 68 1.16 17.06 2.59
N LEU A 69 1.33 16.17 3.56
CA LEU A 69 0.74 16.37 4.87
C LEU A 69 1.35 17.65 5.48
N PRO A 70 0.54 18.55 6.05
CA PRO A 70 1.08 19.64 6.85
C PRO A 70 1.84 19.05 8.03
N ASP A 71 2.99 19.64 8.35
CA ASP A 71 3.82 19.22 9.48
C ASP A 71 2.96 19.11 10.76
N LEU A 72 2.94 17.93 11.39
CA LEU A 72 2.23 17.64 12.64
C LEU A 72 2.94 18.28 13.84
#